data_AF-A0A8S3ZM44-F1
#
_entry.id   AF-A0A8S3ZM44-F1
#
_cell.length_a   1.000
_cell.length_b   1.000
_cell.length_c   1.000
_cell.angle_alpha   90.00
_cell.angle_beta   90.00
_cell.angle_gamma   90.00
#
_symmetry.space_group_name_H-M   'P 1'
#
loop_
_entity.id
_entity.type
_entity.pdbx_description
1 polymer ?
#
loop_
_entity_poly.entity_id
_entity_poly.type
_entity_poly.pdbx_seq_one_letter_code
_entity_poly.pdbx_strand_id
1 'polypeptide(L)'
;CMGIYLDAIDAVPDKDTIVGSRHAFMMTVLDKMLDHLQTVDLAKVKGALERRHICDGVILEGFRNGCILAVTFDTAVAVEGLWNLHDQSHLTPTCQEILVDKALLRATGTIKLTLRAKLWKDEYQNCLQEMALRSPARKQLGCFERDLDMVKRVKEHQKVMPEIIVQARDLESNFEHSLGEFMLVVKRTLPGSATVVRNLREFCADMKQARDSKKAEFESVDQYLETLDFFRHAFTVVEENIIHPLCQVRALCEKDTQQKLKKSIKEACSEMLTKLKPDSDLQKVRHKEWEMKVLPREQSLFLGLISLVPMCLDRLTTIDFNTDEYVMDFPEMSSW
;
A
#
# COMPACT_ATOMS: atom_id res chain seq x y z
N CYS A 1 -19.76 -14.05 9.58
CA CYS A 1 -18.51 -14.33 8.82
C CYS A 1 -18.91 -14.85 7.44
N MET A 2 -18.10 -14.66 6.39
CA MET A 2 -18.35 -15.23 5.05
C MET A 2 -17.08 -15.92 4.52
N GLY A 3 -17.23 -16.91 3.64
CA GLY A 3 -16.13 -17.56 2.95
C GLY A 3 -16.00 -17.10 1.49
N ILE A 4 -14.78 -16.81 1.05
CA ILE A 4 -14.44 -16.72 -0.39
C ILE A 4 -13.92 -18.09 -0.80
N TYR A 5 -14.71 -18.79 -1.61
CA TYR A 5 -14.42 -20.16 -2.04
C TYR A 5 -13.55 -20.11 -3.29
N LEU A 6 -12.32 -20.59 -3.20
CA LEU A 6 -11.39 -20.65 -4.33
C LEU A 6 -11.30 -22.07 -4.85
N ASP A 7 -11.48 -22.21 -6.16
CA ASP A 7 -11.34 -23.48 -6.87
C ASP A 7 -10.35 -23.34 -8.03
N ALA A 8 -9.48 -24.33 -8.22
CA ALA A 8 -8.58 -24.40 -9.36
C ALA A 8 -9.32 -25.10 -10.51
N ILE A 9 -9.86 -24.32 -11.45
CA ILE A 9 -10.66 -24.86 -12.55
C ILE A 9 -9.80 -25.35 -13.73
N ASP A 10 -8.57 -24.84 -13.85
CA ASP A 10 -7.61 -25.30 -14.84
C ASP A 10 -6.18 -25.05 -14.37
N ALA A 11 -5.27 -25.96 -14.71
CA ALA A 11 -3.85 -25.84 -14.44
C ALA A 11 -3.04 -26.47 -15.56
N VAL A 12 -1.91 -25.82 -15.90
CA VAL A 12 -0.97 -26.32 -16.91
C VAL A 12 0.31 -26.74 -16.18
N PRO A 13 0.71 -28.02 -16.23
CA PRO A 13 1.93 -28.49 -15.58
C PRO A 13 3.17 -27.82 -16.18
N ASP A 14 4.21 -27.67 -15.36
CA ASP A 14 5.54 -27.39 -15.88
C ASP A 14 6.09 -28.60 -16.69
N LYS A 15 7.06 -28.35 -17.57
CA LYS A 15 7.64 -29.35 -18.48
C LYS A 15 8.25 -30.54 -17.76
N ASP A 16 8.70 -30.34 -16.52
CA ASP A 16 9.34 -31.36 -15.70
C ASP A 16 8.33 -32.18 -14.88
N THR A 17 7.04 -31.81 -14.90
CA THR A 17 5.99 -32.48 -14.12
C THR A 17 5.40 -33.65 -14.90
N ILE A 18 5.64 -34.88 -14.44
CA ILE A 18 5.03 -36.09 -15.00
C ILE A 18 3.56 -36.17 -14.55
N VAL A 19 2.63 -36.02 -15.50
CA VAL A 19 1.19 -36.10 -15.25
C VAL A 19 0.67 -37.48 -15.66
N GLY A 20 0.33 -38.33 -14.67
CA GLY A 20 -0.29 -39.63 -14.92
C GLY A 20 -1.77 -39.53 -15.34
N SER A 21 -2.57 -38.75 -14.60
CA SER A 21 -3.95 -38.43 -14.98
C SER A 21 -4.27 -36.98 -14.65
N ARG A 22 -5.14 -36.33 -15.46
CA ARG A 22 -5.55 -34.94 -15.23
C ARG A 22 -6.23 -34.78 -13.87
N HIS A 23 -7.05 -35.74 -13.47
CA HIS A 23 -7.74 -35.70 -12.18
C HIS A 23 -6.75 -35.75 -10.99
N ALA A 24 -5.81 -36.70 -11.00
CA ALA A 24 -4.81 -36.82 -9.94
C ALA A 24 -3.89 -35.58 -9.89
N PHE A 25 -3.54 -35.02 -11.04
CA PHE A 25 -2.80 -33.77 -11.12
C PHE A 25 -3.57 -32.60 -10.51
N MET A 26 -4.84 -32.41 -10.87
CA MET A 26 -5.65 -31.32 -10.30
C MET A 26 -5.84 -31.45 -8.79
N MET A 27 -6.04 -32.67 -8.27
CA MET A 27 -6.08 -32.92 -6.82
C MET A 27 -4.76 -32.51 -6.15
N THR A 28 -3.63 -32.90 -6.75
CA THR A 28 -2.29 -32.51 -6.26
C THR A 28 -2.09 -30.99 -6.28
N VAL A 29 -2.57 -30.31 -7.33
CA VAL A 29 -2.52 -28.84 -7.44
C VAL A 29 -3.35 -28.19 -6.34
N LEU A 30 -4.56 -28.69 -6.06
CA LEU A 30 -5.42 -28.17 -4.99
C LEU A 30 -4.80 -28.34 -3.61
N ASP A 31 -4.21 -29.50 -3.31
CA ASP A 31 -3.54 -29.75 -2.02
C ASP A 31 -2.34 -28.79 -1.83
N LYS A 32 -1.47 -28.69 -2.84
CA LYS A 32 -0.32 -27.77 -2.81
C LYS A 32 -0.74 -26.29 -2.77
N MET A 33 -1.86 -25.96 -3.43
CA MET A 33 -2.42 -24.62 -3.38
C MET A 33 -2.92 -24.30 -1.97
N LEU A 34 -3.60 -25.23 -1.30
CA LEU A 34 -4.04 -25.06 0.08
C LEU A 34 -2.85 -24.83 1.02
N ASP A 35 -1.83 -25.68 0.93
CA ASP A 35 -0.62 -25.57 1.76
C ASP A 35 0.06 -24.21 1.56
N HIS A 36 0.17 -23.75 0.31
CA HIS A 36 0.74 -22.45 0.02
C HIS A 36 -0.11 -21.31 0.59
N LEU A 37 -1.42 -21.32 0.32
CA LEU A 37 -2.34 -20.27 0.74
C LEU A 37 -2.42 -20.13 2.27
N GLN A 38 -2.26 -21.22 3.03
CA GLN A 38 -2.20 -21.16 4.50
C GLN A 38 -1.02 -20.36 5.05
N THR A 39 0.06 -20.22 4.28
CA THR A 39 1.28 -19.50 4.67
C THR A 39 1.36 -18.07 4.13
N VAL A 40 0.37 -17.64 3.35
CA VAL A 40 0.36 -16.31 2.73
C VAL A 40 0.21 -15.21 3.79
N ASP A 41 1.03 -14.15 3.66
CA ASP A 41 0.88 -12.92 4.44
C ASP A 41 -0.43 -12.21 4.05
N LEU A 42 -1.44 -12.33 4.91
CA LEU A 42 -2.76 -11.73 4.68
C LEU A 42 -2.74 -10.21 4.74
N ALA A 43 -1.81 -9.58 5.46
CA ALA A 43 -1.65 -8.13 5.39
C ALA A 43 -1.24 -7.72 3.98
N LYS A 44 -0.32 -8.46 3.34
CA LYS A 44 0.06 -8.21 1.95
C LYS A 44 -1.11 -8.38 0.98
N VAL A 45 -1.91 -9.44 1.15
CA VAL A 45 -3.13 -9.66 0.35
C VAL A 45 -4.12 -8.51 0.54
N LYS A 46 -4.35 -8.10 1.80
CA LYS A 46 -5.19 -6.96 2.13
C LYS A 46 -4.69 -5.68 1.47
N GLY A 47 -3.39 -5.44 1.50
CA GLY A 47 -2.78 -4.29 0.84
C GLY A 47 -3.03 -4.23 -0.66
N ALA A 48 -2.95 -5.38 -1.34
CA ALA A 48 -3.27 -5.47 -2.76
C ALA A 48 -4.75 -5.15 -3.06
N LEU A 49 -5.67 -5.50 -2.14
CA LEU A 49 -7.08 -5.12 -2.23
C LEU A 49 -7.26 -3.60 -1.99
N GLU A 50 -6.62 -3.06 -0.95
CA GLU A 50 -6.72 -1.64 -0.59
C GLU A 50 -6.19 -0.70 -1.68
N ARG A 51 -5.07 -1.05 -2.34
CA ARG A 51 -4.52 -0.28 -3.48
C ARG A 51 -5.47 -0.19 -4.67
N ARG A 52 -6.40 -1.15 -4.79
CA ARG A 52 -7.44 -1.19 -5.82
C ARG A 52 -8.74 -0.53 -5.36
N HIS A 53 -8.77 0.02 -4.15
CA HIS A 53 -9.96 0.59 -3.52
C HIS A 53 -11.13 -0.40 -3.42
N ILE A 54 -10.82 -1.67 -3.15
CA ILE A 54 -11.80 -2.73 -2.98
C ILE A 54 -11.69 -3.36 -1.60
N CYS A 55 -12.80 -3.91 -1.12
CA CYS A 55 -12.88 -4.62 0.16
C CYS A 55 -12.46 -3.75 1.37
N ASP A 56 -12.71 -2.45 1.36
CA ASP A 56 -12.53 -1.60 2.54
C ASP A 56 -13.42 -2.10 3.69
N GLY A 57 -12.88 -2.13 4.91
CA GLY A 57 -13.56 -2.72 6.07
C GLY A 57 -13.74 -4.25 6.05
N VAL A 58 -13.12 -4.97 5.09
CA VAL A 58 -13.03 -6.44 5.09
C VAL A 58 -11.73 -6.89 5.77
N ILE A 59 -11.83 -7.87 6.66
CA ILE A 59 -10.75 -8.44 7.48
C ILE A 59 -10.54 -9.89 7.06
N LEU A 60 -9.29 -10.31 6.88
CA LEU A 60 -8.95 -11.64 6.35
C LEU A 60 -8.57 -12.58 7.51
N GLU A 61 -9.42 -13.55 7.82
CA GLU A 61 -9.19 -14.55 8.89
C GLU A 61 -8.32 -15.74 8.46
N GLY A 62 -7.97 -15.77 7.17
CA GLY A 62 -7.10 -16.77 6.58
C GLY A 62 -7.83 -17.94 5.95
N PHE A 63 -7.03 -18.78 5.31
CA PHE A 63 -7.52 -19.92 4.55
C PHE A 63 -7.86 -21.09 5.47
N ARG A 64 -8.99 -21.75 5.17
CA ARG A 64 -9.53 -22.93 5.84
C ARG A 64 -9.95 -23.95 4.79
N ASN A 65 -10.05 -25.22 5.20
CA ASN A 65 -10.67 -26.37 4.52
C ASN A 65 -11.05 -26.14 3.04
N GLY A 66 -10.28 -26.68 2.10
CA GLY A 66 -10.64 -26.61 0.66
C GLY A 66 -10.47 -25.22 0.04
N CYS A 67 -9.41 -24.50 0.41
CA CYS A 67 -9.05 -23.18 -0.14
C CYS A 67 -10.13 -22.11 0.05
N ILE A 68 -10.80 -22.10 1.20
CA ILE A 68 -11.78 -21.09 1.57
C ILE A 68 -11.09 -19.99 2.37
N LEU A 69 -11.07 -18.75 1.86
CA LEU A 69 -10.63 -17.59 2.63
C LEU A 69 -11.77 -17.11 3.52
N ALA A 70 -11.66 -17.33 4.83
CA ALA A 70 -12.61 -16.79 5.78
C ALA A 70 -12.40 -15.27 5.93
N VAL A 71 -13.50 -14.51 5.87
CA VAL A 71 -13.48 -13.05 5.98
C VAL A 71 -14.52 -12.55 6.99
N THR A 72 -14.13 -11.51 7.73
CA THR A 72 -15.03 -10.75 8.61
C THR A 72 -15.10 -9.29 8.18
N PHE A 73 -16.05 -8.55 8.75
CA PHE A 73 -16.41 -7.21 8.27
C PHE A 73 -16.55 -6.25 9.43
N ASP A 74 -16.13 -5.01 9.21
CA ASP A 74 -16.36 -3.91 10.15
C ASP A 74 -17.75 -3.28 9.98
N THR A 75 -18.29 -3.29 8.75
CA THR A 75 -19.57 -2.63 8.43
C THR A 75 -20.42 -3.46 7.48
N ALA A 76 -21.74 -3.20 7.46
CA ALA A 76 -22.64 -3.80 6.47
C ALA A 76 -22.27 -3.39 5.03
N VAL A 77 -21.78 -2.15 4.86
CA VAL A 77 -21.29 -1.64 3.56
C VAL A 77 -20.14 -2.48 3.03
N ALA A 78 -19.23 -2.96 3.89
CA ALA A 78 -18.14 -3.84 3.49
C ALA A 78 -18.65 -5.22 2.99
N VAL A 79 -19.71 -5.74 3.62
CA VAL A 79 -20.37 -7.00 3.19
C VAL A 79 -20.98 -6.82 1.80
N GLU A 80 -21.75 -5.74 1.61
CA GLU A 80 -22.35 -5.41 0.31
C GLU A 80 -21.29 -5.16 -0.76
N GLY A 81 -20.20 -4.46 -0.42
CA GLY A 81 -19.09 -4.21 -1.33
C GLY A 81 -18.47 -5.50 -1.87
N LEU A 82 -18.18 -6.47 -0.98
CA LEU A 82 -17.65 -7.76 -1.40
C LEU A 82 -18.67 -8.57 -2.23
N TRP A 83 -19.96 -8.53 -1.87
CA TRP A 83 -21.01 -9.17 -2.64
C TRP A 83 -21.15 -8.57 -4.04
N ASN A 84 -21.11 -7.25 -4.16
CA ASN A 84 -21.19 -6.56 -5.46
C ASN A 84 -20.02 -6.91 -6.36
N LEU A 85 -18.80 -7.06 -5.82
CA LEU A 85 -17.64 -7.55 -6.58
C LEU A 85 -17.88 -8.96 -7.15
N HIS A 86 -18.54 -9.82 -6.38
CA HIS A 86 -18.92 -11.16 -6.85
C HIS A 86 -20.00 -11.10 -7.93
N ASP A 87 -21.09 -10.36 -7.70
CA ASP A 87 -22.23 -10.24 -8.62
C ASP A 87 -21.81 -9.63 -9.97
N GLN A 88 -20.91 -8.66 -9.94
CA GLN A 88 -20.32 -8.03 -11.13
C GLN A 88 -19.21 -8.88 -11.79
N SER A 89 -18.98 -10.11 -11.33
CA SER A 89 -17.94 -11.01 -11.85
C SER A 89 -16.50 -10.47 -11.75
N HIS A 90 -16.25 -9.51 -10.86
CA HIS A 90 -14.93 -8.91 -10.61
C HIS A 90 -14.13 -9.63 -9.52
N LEU A 91 -14.78 -10.42 -8.66
CA LEU A 91 -14.13 -11.15 -7.57
C LEU A 91 -13.12 -12.19 -8.10
N THR A 92 -13.49 -12.99 -9.10
CA THR A 92 -12.60 -14.03 -9.67
C THR A 92 -11.32 -13.42 -10.28
N PRO A 93 -11.40 -12.42 -11.19
CA PRO A 93 -10.20 -11.74 -11.69
C PRO A 93 -9.34 -11.14 -10.58
N THR A 94 -9.97 -10.54 -9.56
CA THR A 94 -9.26 -9.97 -8.42
C THR A 94 -8.46 -11.04 -7.65
N CYS A 95 -9.09 -12.16 -7.28
CA CYS A 95 -8.41 -13.24 -6.59
C CYS A 95 -7.32 -13.88 -7.47
N GLN A 96 -7.58 -14.05 -8.77
CA GLN A 96 -6.60 -14.55 -9.73
C GLN A 96 -5.33 -13.68 -9.74
N GLU A 97 -5.48 -12.36 -9.84
CA GLU A 97 -4.35 -11.43 -9.94
C GLU A 97 -3.57 -11.29 -8.63
N ILE A 98 -4.25 -11.37 -7.48
CA ILE A 98 -3.62 -11.17 -6.17
C ILE A 98 -2.97 -12.46 -5.64
N LEU A 99 -3.63 -13.61 -5.84
CA LEU A 99 -3.21 -14.87 -5.23
C LEU A 99 -2.37 -15.75 -6.17
N VAL A 100 -2.52 -15.64 -7.49
CA VAL A 100 -1.73 -16.42 -8.44
C VAL A 100 -0.46 -15.67 -8.80
N ASP A 101 0.52 -15.79 -7.92
CA ASP A 101 1.86 -15.26 -8.13
C ASP A 101 2.85 -16.34 -8.57
N LYS A 102 4.10 -15.93 -8.82
CA LYS A 102 5.17 -16.86 -9.21
C LYS A 102 5.49 -17.89 -8.12
N ALA A 103 5.23 -17.59 -6.85
CA ALA A 103 5.50 -18.50 -5.74
C ALA A 103 4.45 -19.61 -5.71
N LEU A 104 3.16 -19.29 -5.87
CA LEU A 104 2.09 -20.28 -5.98
C LEU A 104 2.28 -21.19 -7.20
N LEU A 105 2.62 -20.62 -8.35
CA LEU A 105 2.88 -21.39 -9.58
C LEU A 105 4.02 -22.41 -9.38
N ARG A 106 5.13 -21.99 -8.74
CA ARG A 106 6.22 -22.91 -8.37
C ARG A 106 5.80 -23.95 -7.35
N ALA A 107 5.08 -23.55 -6.29
CA ALA A 107 4.63 -24.45 -5.25
C ALA A 107 3.73 -25.56 -5.81
N THR A 108 2.86 -25.21 -6.77
CA THR A 108 1.94 -26.15 -7.43
C THR A 108 2.59 -26.94 -8.58
N GLY A 109 3.78 -26.55 -9.05
CA GLY A 109 4.44 -27.19 -10.20
C GLY A 109 3.75 -26.88 -11.52
N THR A 110 3.21 -25.66 -11.65
CA THR A 110 2.39 -25.21 -12.78
C THR A 110 3.00 -23.98 -13.44
N ILE A 111 2.82 -23.85 -14.74
CA ILE A 111 3.16 -22.61 -15.48
C ILE A 111 1.98 -21.65 -15.59
N LYS A 112 0.77 -22.19 -15.38
CA LYS A 112 -0.48 -21.44 -15.39
C LYS A 112 -1.47 -22.12 -14.46
N LEU A 113 -2.16 -21.32 -13.65
CA LEU A 113 -3.24 -21.73 -12.78
C LEU A 113 -4.41 -20.78 -12.98
N THR A 114 -5.61 -21.31 -13.20
CA THR A 114 -6.84 -20.54 -13.35
C THR A 114 -7.76 -20.82 -12.19
N LEU A 115 -8.03 -19.78 -11.41
CA LEU A 115 -8.90 -19.81 -10.24
C LEU A 115 -10.33 -19.41 -10.62
N ARG A 116 -11.27 -19.91 -9.82
CA ARG A 116 -12.63 -19.40 -9.71
C ARG A 116 -12.89 -19.04 -8.26
N ALA A 117 -13.28 -17.80 -8.01
CA ALA A 117 -13.72 -17.34 -6.70
C ALA A 117 -15.25 -17.26 -6.65
N LYS A 118 -15.86 -17.81 -5.60
CA LYS A 118 -17.31 -17.79 -5.38
C LYS A 118 -17.66 -17.32 -3.98
N LEU A 119 -18.83 -16.71 -3.86
CA LEU A 119 -19.52 -16.46 -2.60
C LEU A 119 -20.86 -17.18 -2.62
N TRP A 120 -21.35 -17.56 -1.45
CA TRP A 120 -22.69 -18.12 -1.31
C TRP A 120 -23.69 -17.10 -0.77
N LYS A 121 -24.91 -17.12 -1.33
CA LYS A 121 -25.94 -16.12 -1.03
C LYS A 121 -26.48 -16.24 0.39
N ASP A 122 -26.59 -17.46 0.89
CA ASP A 122 -26.98 -17.76 2.27
C ASP A 122 -25.95 -17.22 3.27
N GLU A 123 -24.64 -17.43 3.05
CA GLU A 123 -23.59 -16.84 3.90
C GLU A 123 -23.64 -15.31 3.89
N TYR A 124 -23.84 -14.71 2.72
CA TYR A 124 -24.02 -13.26 2.56
C TYR A 124 -25.22 -12.74 3.37
N GLN A 125 -26.38 -13.38 3.22
CA GLN A 125 -27.61 -12.99 3.92
C GLN A 125 -27.47 -13.15 5.43
N ASN A 126 -26.89 -14.27 5.88
CA ASN A 126 -26.64 -14.53 7.29
C ASN A 126 -25.66 -13.50 7.86
N CYS A 127 -24.58 -13.18 7.14
CA CYS A 127 -23.60 -12.20 7.58
C CYS A 127 -24.21 -10.79 7.67
N LEU A 128 -25.09 -10.40 6.74
CA LEU A 128 -25.82 -9.13 6.85
C LEU A 128 -26.72 -9.07 8.09
N GLN A 129 -27.44 -10.15 8.38
CA GLN A 129 -28.28 -10.25 9.59
C GLN A 129 -27.43 -10.19 10.86
N GLU A 130 -26.31 -10.92 10.92
CA GLU A 130 -25.36 -10.85 12.03
C GLU A 130 -24.84 -9.43 12.25
N MET A 131 -24.52 -8.71 11.17
CA MET A 131 -24.05 -7.32 11.25
C MET A 131 -25.12 -6.37 11.78
N ALA A 132 -26.39 -6.59 11.47
CA ALA A 132 -27.50 -5.79 11.99
C ALA A 132 -27.76 -6.04 13.49
N LEU A 133 -27.48 -7.25 13.99
CA LEU A 133 -27.68 -7.65 15.38
C LEU A 133 -26.43 -7.43 16.26
N ARG A 134 -25.32 -7.01 15.65
CA ARG A 134 -24.03 -6.91 16.32
C ARG A 134 -24.06 -5.83 17.39
N SER A 135 -23.63 -6.21 18.60
CA SER A 135 -23.46 -5.25 19.70
C SER A 135 -22.41 -4.19 19.32
N PRO A 136 -22.67 -2.91 19.60
CA PRO A 136 -21.68 -1.84 19.42
C PRO A 136 -20.58 -1.88 20.50
N ALA A 137 -20.67 -2.80 21.47
CA ALA A 137 -19.69 -2.92 22.53
C ALA A 137 -18.30 -3.26 21.95
N ARG A 138 -17.32 -2.42 22.31
CA ARG A 138 -15.90 -2.64 22.00
C ARG A 138 -15.43 -3.96 22.60
N LYS A 139 -14.58 -4.67 21.87
CA LYS A 139 -13.87 -5.85 22.40
C LYS A 139 -12.41 -5.53 22.65
N GLN A 140 -11.82 -6.24 23.60
CA GLN A 140 -10.39 -6.12 23.88
C GLN A 140 -9.58 -6.68 22.71
N LEU A 141 -8.43 -6.08 22.43
CA LEU A 141 -7.53 -6.52 21.35
C LEU A 141 -7.02 -7.92 21.65
N GLY A 142 -6.74 -8.23 22.92
CA GLY A 142 -6.31 -9.56 23.37
C GLY A 142 -7.30 -10.70 23.08
N CYS A 143 -8.57 -10.41 22.76
CA CYS A 143 -9.52 -11.43 22.31
C CYS A 143 -9.26 -11.92 20.88
N PHE A 144 -8.42 -11.20 20.13
CA PHE A 144 -8.13 -11.46 18.72
C PHE A 144 -6.62 -11.49 18.49
N GLU A 145 -6.04 -12.68 18.58
CA GLU A 145 -4.59 -12.91 18.44
C GLU A 145 -4.02 -12.30 17.17
N ARG A 146 -4.72 -12.43 16.03
CA ARG A 146 -4.29 -11.87 14.75
C ARG A 146 -4.26 -10.35 14.74
N ASP A 147 -5.30 -9.70 15.26
CA ASP A 147 -5.36 -8.25 15.37
C ASP A 147 -4.21 -7.75 16.27
N LEU A 148 -3.96 -8.43 17.39
CA LEU A 148 -2.83 -8.13 18.28
C LEU A 148 -1.48 -8.26 17.56
N ASP A 149 -1.28 -9.32 16.78
CA ASP A 149 -0.05 -9.52 16.01
C ASP A 149 0.14 -8.46 14.92
N MET A 150 -0.95 -7.97 14.30
CA MET A 150 -0.88 -6.83 13.39
C MET A 150 -0.44 -5.56 14.11
N VAL A 151 -0.99 -5.27 15.29
CA VAL A 151 -0.57 -4.10 16.09
C VAL A 151 0.89 -4.22 16.54
N LYS A 152 1.36 -5.41 16.93
CA LYS A 152 2.78 -5.64 17.23
C LYS A 152 3.68 -5.39 16.02
N ARG A 153 3.32 -5.90 14.85
CA ARG A 153 4.05 -5.66 13.60
C ARG A 153 4.14 -4.16 13.27
N VAL A 154 3.04 -3.42 13.46
CA VAL A 154 3.02 -1.96 13.32
C VAL A 154 3.98 -1.31 14.31
N LYS A 155 3.98 -1.73 15.58
CA LYS A 155 4.89 -1.20 16.61
C LYS A 155 6.36 -1.49 16.32
N GLU A 156 6.69 -2.69 15.85
CA GLU A 156 8.05 -3.04 15.42
C GLU A 156 8.54 -2.12 14.31
N HIS A 157 7.69 -1.83 13.32
CA HIS A 157 8.06 -0.91 12.25
C HIS A 157 8.10 0.54 12.72
N GLN A 158 7.20 0.95 13.61
CA GLN A 158 7.22 2.28 14.21
C GLN A 158 8.54 2.53 14.97
N LYS A 159 9.15 1.52 15.59
CA LYS A 159 10.46 1.65 16.26
C LYS A 159 11.60 2.06 15.32
N VAL A 160 11.52 1.78 14.02
CA VAL A 160 12.54 2.17 13.03
C VAL A 160 12.23 3.49 12.29
N MET A 161 10.99 3.98 12.38
CA MET A 161 10.57 5.24 11.74
C MET A 161 11.42 6.45 12.16
N PRO A 162 11.81 6.64 13.44
CA PRO A 162 12.66 7.76 13.83
C PRO A 162 13.98 7.82 13.06
N GLU A 163 14.61 6.67 12.79
CA GLU A 163 15.86 6.61 12.02
C GLU A 163 15.63 7.03 10.55
N ILE A 164 14.55 6.54 9.94
CA ILE A 164 14.14 6.94 8.58
C ILE A 164 13.87 8.44 8.52
N ILE A 165 13.21 9.01 9.55
CA ILE A 165 12.92 10.45 9.63
C ILE A 165 14.20 11.28 9.78
N VAL A 166 15.18 10.82 10.56
CA VAL A 166 16.48 11.51 10.66
C VAL A 166 17.17 11.55 9.29
N GLN A 167 17.24 10.41 8.58
CA GLN A 167 17.79 10.37 7.22
C GLN A 167 17.01 11.29 6.26
N ALA A 168 15.69 11.31 6.36
CA ALA A 168 14.83 12.19 5.56
C ALA A 168 15.11 13.68 5.84
N ARG A 169 15.36 14.05 7.11
CA ARG A 169 15.73 15.42 7.50
C ARG A 169 17.10 15.81 6.95
N ASP A 170 18.08 14.90 7.00
CA ASP A 170 19.40 15.17 6.43
C ASP A 170 19.32 15.38 4.91
N LEU A 171 18.51 14.56 4.21
CA LEU A 171 18.27 14.73 2.77
C LEU A 171 17.55 16.05 2.44
N GLU A 172 16.51 16.41 3.21
CA GLU A 172 15.79 17.67 3.02
C GLU A 172 16.70 18.88 3.28
N SER A 173 17.50 18.84 4.35
CA SER A 173 18.46 19.89 4.64
C SER A 173 19.51 20.01 3.55
N ASN A 174 20.09 18.90 3.08
CA ASN A 174 21.05 18.93 1.98
C ASN A 174 20.46 19.46 0.67
N PHE A 175 19.19 19.13 0.39
CA PHE A 175 18.47 19.70 -0.75
C PHE A 175 18.21 21.20 -0.58
N GLU A 176 17.87 21.65 0.63
CA GLU A 176 17.71 23.07 0.93
C GLU A 176 19.01 23.85 0.70
N HIS A 177 20.15 23.33 1.18
CA HIS A 177 21.45 23.97 0.99
C HIS A 177 21.87 24.06 -0.49
N SER A 178 21.50 23.06 -1.30
CA SER A 178 21.82 23.00 -2.74
C SER A 178 20.71 23.59 -3.64
N LEU A 179 19.64 24.15 -3.06
CA LEU A 179 18.45 24.59 -3.79
C LEU A 179 18.75 25.62 -4.88
N GLY A 180 19.63 26.59 -4.60
CA GLY A 180 19.99 27.63 -5.56
C GLY A 180 20.72 27.07 -6.78
N GLU A 181 21.62 26.10 -6.56
CA GLU A 181 22.32 25.39 -7.63
C GLU A 181 21.35 24.52 -8.43
N PHE A 182 20.49 23.75 -7.75
CA PHE A 182 19.43 22.98 -8.38
C PHE A 182 18.57 23.85 -9.32
N MET A 183 18.06 24.98 -8.83
CA MET A 183 17.23 25.88 -9.63
C MET A 183 17.99 26.45 -10.84
N LEU A 184 19.28 26.79 -10.67
CA LEU A 184 20.13 27.30 -11.72
C LEU A 184 20.35 26.25 -12.83
N VAL A 185 20.68 25.02 -12.45
CA VAL A 185 20.90 23.90 -13.37
C VAL A 185 19.63 23.59 -14.16
N VAL A 186 18.49 23.52 -13.48
CA VAL A 186 17.20 23.29 -14.13
C VAL A 186 16.87 24.41 -15.13
N LYS A 187 17.04 25.69 -14.78
CA LYS A 187 16.80 26.80 -15.73
C LYS A 187 17.72 26.78 -16.94
N ARG A 188 18.99 26.41 -16.75
CA ARG A 188 19.97 26.33 -17.85
C ARG A 188 19.68 25.16 -18.78
N THR A 189 19.08 24.11 -18.24
CA THR A 189 18.78 22.88 -18.96
C THR A 189 17.49 23.00 -19.75
N LEU A 190 16.44 23.57 -19.16
CA LEU A 190 15.16 23.73 -19.83
C LEU A 190 15.25 24.77 -20.95
N PRO A 191 14.45 24.63 -22.02
CA PRO A 191 14.35 25.65 -23.06
C PRO A 191 14.04 27.03 -22.46
N GLY A 192 14.60 28.11 -23.00
CA GLY A 192 14.36 29.47 -22.47
C GLY A 192 12.89 29.92 -22.51
N SER A 193 12.04 29.22 -23.27
CA SER A 193 10.59 29.42 -23.33
C SER A 193 9.80 28.57 -22.30
N ALA A 194 10.46 27.67 -21.56
CA ALA A 194 9.82 26.80 -20.59
C ALA A 194 9.44 27.61 -19.34
N THR A 195 8.14 27.72 -19.11
CA THR A 195 7.57 28.45 -17.96
C THR A 195 6.93 27.52 -16.93
N VAL A 196 6.79 26.23 -17.24
CA VAL A 196 6.04 25.24 -16.46
C VAL A 196 6.70 23.88 -16.57
N VAL A 197 6.83 23.18 -15.44
CA VAL A 197 7.04 21.72 -15.38
C VAL A 197 5.75 21.08 -14.91
N ARG A 198 5.15 20.20 -15.72
CA ARG A 198 3.83 19.63 -15.40
C ARG A 198 3.91 18.42 -14.48
N ASN A 199 4.90 17.56 -14.69
CA ASN A 199 5.03 16.29 -13.99
C ASN A 199 6.50 15.85 -13.89
N LEU A 200 6.77 14.87 -13.03
CA LEU A 200 8.12 14.35 -12.80
C LEU A 200 8.66 13.58 -14.00
N ARG A 201 7.80 12.96 -14.82
CA ARG A 201 8.20 12.24 -16.03
C ARG A 201 8.85 13.19 -17.04
N GLU A 202 8.18 14.30 -17.35
CA GLU A 202 8.67 15.35 -18.24
C GLU A 202 10.00 15.90 -17.71
N PHE A 203 10.04 16.26 -16.42
CA PHE A 203 11.26 16.74 -15.76
C PHE A 203 12.43 15.76 -15.91
N CYS A 204 12.23 14.49 -15.56
CA CYS A 204 13.29 13.48 -15.65
C CYS A 204 13.75 13.26 -17.11
N ALA A 205 12.84 13.33 -18.08
CA ALA A 205 13.18 13.19 -19.50
C ALA A 205 14.06 14.35 -19.97
N ASP A 206 13.69 15.59 -19.64
CA ASP A 206 14.44 16.80 -20.00
C ASP A 206 15.83 16.80 -19.36
N MET A 207 15.91 16.46 -18.07
CA MET A 207 17.20 16.38 -17.35
C MET A 207 18.09 15.29 -17.93
N LYS A 208 17.53 14.12 -18.27
CA LYS A 208 18.29 13.01 -18.87
C LYS A 208 18.86 13.40 -20.24
N GLN A 209 18.06 14.03 -21.09
CA GLN A 209 18.50 14.46 -22.42
C GLN A 209 19.67 15.45 -22.34
N ALA A 210 19.66 16.36 -21.38
CA ALA A 210 20.71 17.35 -21.22
C ALA A 210 21.98 16.80 -20.54
N ARG A 211 21.81 15.84 -19.63
CA ARG A 211 22.91 15.19 -18.90
C ARG A 211 23.90 14.49 -19.83
N ASP A 212 23.43 13.91 -20.93
CA ASP A 212 24.28 13.22 -21.92
C ASP A 212 25.33 14.15 -22.56
N SER A 213 25.21 15.47 -22.36
CA SER A 213 26.15 16.48 -22.87
C SER A 213 27.14 17.01 -21.82
N LYS A 214 26.84 16.99 -20.51
CA LYS A 214 27.66 17.64 -19.45
C LYS A 214 27.40 17.12 -18.02
N LYS A 215 27.96 15.97 -17.63
CA LYS A 215 27.66 15.31 -16.34
C LYS A 215 27.91 16.10 -15.05
N ALA A 216 29.01 16.86 -14.93
CA ALA A 216 29.39 17.53 -13.67
C ALA A 216 28.46 18.69 -13.27
N GLU A 217 27.62 19.20 -14.20
CA GLU A 217 26.66 20.27 -13.92
C GLU A 217 25.35 19.74 -13.27
N PHE A 218 25.19 18.42 -13.06
CA PHE A 218 23.91 17.81 -12.65
C PHE A 218 23.88 17.21 -11.23
N GLU A 219 24.94 17.38 -10.43
CA GLU A 219 25.04 16.76 -9.09
C GLU A 219 23.84 17.11 -8.19
N SER A 220 23.43 18.38 -8.14
CA SER A 220 22.25 18.81 -7.35
C SER A 220 20.92 18.23 -7.85
N VAL A 221 20.81 17.94 -9.16
CA VAL A 221 19.62 17.32 -9.76
C VAL A 221 19.60 15.81 -9.47
N ASP A 222 20.75 15.14 -9.60
CA ASP A 222 20.90 13.74 -9.26
C ASP A 222 20.58 13.52 -7.77
N GLN A 223 21.10 14.36 -6.87
CA GLN A 223 20.78 14.33 -5.44
C GLN A 223 19.28 14.52 -5.16
N TYR A 224 18.61 15.43 -5.87
CA TYR A 224 17.16 15.62 -5.76
C TYR A 224 16.39 14.36 -6.17
N LEU A 225 16.76 13.73 -7.29
CA LEU A 225 16.11 12.52 -7.77
C LEU A 225 16.33 11.33 -6.82
N GLU A 226 17.55 11.17 -6.31
CA GLU A 226 17.88 10.18 -5.28
C GLU A 226 17.06 10.41 -4.00
N THR A 227 16.88 11.66 -3.60
CA THR A 227 16.02 12.03 -2.46
C THR A 227 14.56 11.63 -2.71
N LEU A 228 14.02 11.88 -3.91
CA LEU A 228 12.67 11.43 -4.25
C LEU A 228 12.54 9.91 -4.25
N ASP A 229 13.55 9.19 -4.72
CA ASP A 229 13.55 7.72 -4.72
C ASP A 229 13.62 7.15 -3.30
N PHE A 230 14.39 7.78 -2.41
CA PHE A 230 14.36 7.47 -0.98
C PHE A 230 12.94 7.62 -0.42
N PHE A 231 12.26 8.75 -0.67
CA PHE A 231 10.90 8.95 -0.16
C PHE A 231 9.90 7.96 -0.76
N ARG A 232 9.97 7.66 -2.06
CA ARG A 232 9.13 6.62 -2.69
C ARG A 232 9.30 5.27 -2.00
N HIS A 233 10.55 4.89 -1.72
CA HIS A 233 10.85 3.66 -1.02
C HIS A 233 10.30 3.69 0.42
N ALA A 234 10.57 4.76 1.17
CA ALA A 234 10.08 4.94 2.54
C ALA A 234 8.56 4.83 2.62
N PHE A 235 7.81 5.53 1.77
CA PHE A 235 6.34 5.43 1.77
C PHE A 235 5.83 4.05 1.32
N THR A 236 6.54 3.35 0.43
CA THR A 236 6.18 1.96 0.06
C THR A 236 6.35 1.04 1.26
N VAL A 237 7.45 1.19 2.01
CA VAL A 237 7.74 0.42 3.22
C VAL A 237 6.72 0.72 4.32
N VAL A 238 6.33 1.99 4.51
CA VAL A 238 5.25 2.40 5.41
C VAL A 238 3.91 1.79 4.99
N GLU A 239 3.57 1.83 3.71
CA GLU A 239 2.34 1.23 3.20
C GLU A 239 2.29 -0.27 3.53
N GLU A 240 3.39 -0.98 3.30
CA GLU A 240 3.48 -2.42 3.48
C GLU A 240 3.52 -2.88 4.94
N ASN A 241 4.19 -2.13 5.82
CA ASN A 241 4.47 -2.57 7.19
C ASN A 241 3.66 -1.84 8.27
N ILE A 242 3.06 -0.69 7.94
CA ILE A 242 2.15 0.03 8.84
C ILE A 242 0.73 -0.06 8.31
N ILE A 243 0.46 0.42 7.09
CA ILE A 243 -0.92 0.60 6.61
C ILE A 243 -1.61 -0.73 6.39
N HIS A 244 -0.98 -1.66 5.68
CA HIS A 244 -1.62 -2.95 5.40
C HIS A 244 -1.97 -3.73 6.68
N PRO A 245 -1.09 -3.86 7.68
CA PRO A 245 -1.46 -4.43 8.97
C PRO A 245 -2.57 -3.65 9.70
N LEU A 246 -2.52 -2.32 9.71
CA LEU A 246 -3.59 -1.50 10.31
C LEU A 246 -4.96 -1.75 9.68
N CYS A 247 -5.01 -1.98 8.37
CA CYS A 247 -6.23 -2.35 7.64
C CYS A 247 -6.71 -3.80 7.94
N GLN A 248 -5.93 -4.60 8.67
CA GLN A 248 -6.35 -5.91 9.18
C GLN A 248 -6.82 -5.86 10.65
N VAL A 249 -6.62 -4.76 11.36
CA VAL A 249 -7.16 -4.56 12.71
C VAL A 249 -8.63 -4.15 12.61
N ARG A 250 -9.51 -4.92 13.23
CA ARG A 250 -10.96 -4.67 13.23
C ARG A 250 -11.32 -3.40 13.97
N ALA A 251 -12.26 -2.64 13.43
CA ALA A 251 -12.78 -1.42 14.04
C ALA A 251 -13.36 -1.62 15.45
N LEU A 252 -13.86 -2.83 15.73
CA LEU A 252 -14.43 -3.21 17.02
C LEU A 252 -13.44 -3.25 18.18
N CYS A 253 -12.13 -3.34 17.88
CA CYS A 253 -11.05 -3.30 18.85
C CYS A 253 -10.59 -1.85 19.13
N GLU A 254 -11.05 -0.89 18.32
CA GLU A 254 -10.51 0.46 18.27
C GLU A 254 -11.42 1.47 18.97
N LYS A 255 -10.80 2.52 19.50
CA LYS A 255 -11.49 3.77 19.86
C LYS A 255 -11.78 4.60 18.60
N ASP A 256 -12.74 5.51 18.70
CA ASP A 256 -12.99 6.51 17.65
C ASP A 256 -11.74 7.35 17.32
N THR A 257 -10.89 7.63 18.32
CA THR A 257 -9.60 8.30 18.14
C THR A 257 -8.67 7.46 17.27
N GLN A 258 -8.50 6.17 17.60
CA GLN A 258 -7.69 5.24 16.83
C GLN A 258 -8.19 5.05 15.39
N GLN A 259 -9.50 4.98 15.17
CA GLN A 259 -10.05 4.91 13.81
C GLN A 259 -9.74 6.19 12.99
N LYS A 260 -9.81 7.37 13.62
CA LYS A 260 -9.41 8.64 12.99
C LYS A 260 -7.92 8.68 12.69
N LEU A 261 -7.08 8.23 13.61
CA LEU A 261 -5.62 8.15 13.42
C LEU A 261 -5.28 7.20 12.28
N LYS A 262 -5.86 5.99 12.25
CA LYS A 262 -5.70 5.02 11.16
C LYS A 262 -6.04 5.63 9.81
N LYS A 263 -7.19 6.31 9.72
CA LYS A 263 -7.61 7.00 8.50
C LYS A 263 -6.60 8.09 8.09
N SER A 264 -6.14 8.90 9.04
CA SER A 264 -5.16 9.95 8.79
C SER A 264 -3.82 9.38 8.29
N ILE A 265 -3.32 8.28 8.87
CA ILE A 265 -2.11 7.59 8.43
C ILE A 265 -2.25 7.09 6.99
N LYS A 266 -3.38 6.44 6.68
CA LYS A 266 -3.69 5.93 5.34
C LYS A 266 -3.75 7.05 4.30
N GLU A 267 -4.44 8.14 4.62
CA GLU A 267 -4.57 9.31 3.75
C GLU A 267 -3.22 10.00 3.52
N ALA A 268 -2.42 10.20 4.57
CA ALA A 268 -1.10 10.83 4.49
C ALA A 268 -0.14 10.06 3.55
N CYS A 269 -0.08 8.73 3.68
CA CYS A 269 0.77 7.91 2.82
C CYS A 269 0.25 7.86 1.38
N SER A 270 -1.07 7.66 1.20
CA SER A 270 -1.69 7.62 -0.13
C SER A 270 -1.55 8.94 -0.88
N GLU A 271 -1.68 10.07 -0.18
CA GLU A 271 -1.43 11.41 -0.72
C GLU A 271 -0.01 11.50 -1.30
N MET A 272 1.01 11.10 -0.54
CA MET A 272 2.39 11.23 -0.97
C MET A 272 2.78 10.22 -2.05
N LEU A 273 2.35 8.96 -1.95
CA LEU A 273 2.53 7.99 -3.02
C LEU A 273 1.89 8.46 -4.33
N THR A 274 0.75 9.15 -4.26
CA THR A 274 0.12 9.74 -5.45
C THR A 274 0.93 10.91 -5.99
N LYS A 275 1.41 11.83 -5.14
CA LYS A 275 2.20 13.00 -5.55
C LYS A 275 3.57 12.63 -6.12
N LEU A 276 4.16 11.52 -5.68
CA LEU A 276 5.46 11.03 -6.11
C LEU A 276 5.42 10.21 -7.41
N LYS A 277 4.22 9.90 -7.94
CA LYS A 277 4.07 9.22 -9.23
C LYS A 277 4.67 10.08 -10.36
N PRO A 278 5.27 9.46 -11.39
CA PRO A 278 5.85 10.19 -12.53
C PRO A 278 4.87 11.15 -13.22
N ASP A 279 3.59 10.79 -13.27
CA ASP A 279 2.54 11.54 -13.97
C ASP A 279 1.76 12.50 -13.06
N SER A 280 2.17 12.65 -11.80
CA SER A 280 1.49 13.56 -10.87
C SER A 280 1.57 15.00 -11.36
N ASP A 281 0.46 15.72 -11.26
CA ASP A 281 0.35 17.13 -11.60
C ASP A 281 1.05 17.99 -10.53
N LEU A 282 2.26 18.44 -10.86
CA LEU A 282 3.10 19.27 -9.99
C LEU A 282 2.51 20.66 -9.76
N GLN A 283 1.61 21.15 -10.61
CA GLN A 283 1.01 22.48 -10.44
C GLN A 283 0.05 22.55 -9.22
N LYS A 284 -0.38 21.38 -8.74
CA LYS A 284 -1.21 21.19 -7.54
C LYS A 284 -0.40 20.88 -6.29
N VAL A 285 0.93 20.79 -6.38
CA VAL A 285 1.81 20.49 -5.25
C VAL A 285 2.37 21.80 -4.72
N ARG A 286 2.05 22.15 -3.46
CA ARG A 286 2.53 23.38 -2.82
C ARG A 286 2.84 23.15 -1.35
N HIS A 287 4.02 23.61 -0.93
CA HIS A 287 4.44 23.67 0.45
C HIS A 287 4.62 25.12 0.89
N LYS A 288 3.88 25.56 1.92
CA LYS A 288 3.76 26.99 2.29
C LYS A 288 5.09 27.65 2.63
N GLU A 289 5.94 26.96 3.39
CA GLU A 289 7.22 27.55 3.82
C GLU A 289 8.22 27.64 2.68
N TRP A 290 8.16 26.69 1.75
CA TRP A 290 9.05 26.65 0.59
C TRP A 290 8.57 27.53 -0.57
N GLU A 291 7.29 27.93 -0.57
CA GLU A 291 6.75 28.92 -1.51
C GLU A 291 7.48 30.26 -1.42
N MET A 292 7.87 30.67 -0.20
CA MET A 292 8.61 31.91 0.02
C MET A 292 10.06 31.85 -0.46
N LYS A 293 10.60 30.65 -0.71
CA LYS A 293 11.96 30.43 -1.22
C LYS A 293 12.08 30.64 -2.74
N VAL A 294 10.95 30.81 -3.44
CA VAL A 294 10.90 30.99 -4.89
C VAL A 294 10.29 32.34 -5.25
N LEU A 295 10.90 33.02 -6.21
CA LEU A 295 10.35 34.27 -6.75
C LEU A 295 8.96 34.02 -7.38
N PRO A 296 7.97 34.91 -7.19
CA PRO A 296 6.61 34.71 -7.70
C PRO A 296 6.54 34.35 -9.20
N ARG A 297 7.39 34.96 -10.02
CA ARG A 297 7.47 34.71 -11.47
C ARG A 297 8.01 33.32 -11.86
N GLU A 298 8.61 32.60 -10.91
CA GLU A 298 9.28 31.31 -11.12
C GLU A 298 8.53 30.15 -10.44
N GLN A 299 7.47 30.45 -9.69
CA GLN A 299 6.69 29.45 -8.95
C GLN A 299 6.05 28.41 -9.87
N SER A 300 5.56 28.80 -11.05
CA SER A 300 4.98 27.85 -12.02
C SER A 300 5.98 26.81 -12.51
N LEU A 301 7.27 27.15 -12.51
CA LEU A 301 8.35 26.27 -12.95
C LEU A 301 8.86 25.39 -11.81
N PHE A 302 9.08 25.98 -10.61
CA PHE A 302 9.80 25.30 -9.53
C PHE A 302 8.94 24.77 -8.39
N LEU A 303 7.83 25.42 -8.07
CA LEU A 303 7.20 25.24 -6.77
C LEU A 303 6.78 23.77 -6.54
N GLY A 304 6.20 23.14 -7.55
CA GLY A 304 5.79 21.74 -7.46
C GLY A 304 6.96 20.78 -7.22
N LEU A 305 8.11 21.01 -7.88
CA LEU A 305 9.31 20.18 -7.72
C LEU A 305 9.88 20.31 -6.32
N ILE A 306 10.12 21.54 -5.87
CA ILE A 306 10.81 21.80 -4.60
C ILE A 306 9.93 21.50 -3.39
N SER A 307 8.60 21.53 -3.56
CA SER A 307 7.66 21.24 -2.47
C SER A 307 7.58 19.75 -2.13
N LEU A 308 7.97 18.85 -3.04
CA LEU A 308 7.83 17.40 -2.80
C LEU A 308 8.63 16.93 -1.60
N VAL A 309 9.90 17.32 -1.51
CA VAL A 309 10.84 16.91 -0.46
C VAL A 309 10.33 17.27 0.95
N PRO A 310 10.06 18.55 1.29
CA PRO A 310 9.55 18.90 2.61
C PRO A 310 8.18 18.30 2.91
N MET A 311 7.28 18.22 1.92
CA MET A 311 5.98 17.57 2.11
C MET A 311 6.12 16.08 2.47
N CYS A 312 7.09 15.39 1.88
CA CYS A 312 7.35 13.98 2.20
C CYS A 312 7.82 13.83 3.65
N LEU A 313 8.76 14.68 4.09
CA LEU A 313 9.26 14.67 5.45
C LEU A 313 8.16 14.98 6.48
N ASP A 314 7.33 15.99 6.23
CA ASP A 314 6.19 16.35 7.09
C ASP A 314 5.21 15.18 7.25
N ARG A 315 4.93 14.49 6.14
CA ARG A 315 3.99 13.37 6.12
C ARG A 315 4.57 12.12 6.78
N LEU A 316 5.86 11.82 6.61
CA LEU A 316 6.52 10.75 7.37
C LEU A 316 6.49 11.02 8.87
N THR A 317 6.78 12.26 9.28
CA THR A 317 6.73 12.67 10.69
C THR A 317 5.31 12.56 11.26
N THR A 318 4.30 12.98 10.49
CA THR A 318 2.89 12.84 10.86
C THR A 318 2.49 11.37 11.02
N ILE A 319 2.92 10.51 10.09
CA ILE A 319 2.63 9.07 10.15
C ILE A 319 3.27 8.44 11.38
N ASP A 320 4.53 8.73 11.68
CA ASP A 320 5.21 8.19 12.87
C ASP A 320 4.48 8.59 14.15
N PHE A 321 4.21 9.89 14.33
CA PHE A 321 3.49 10.40 15.50
C PHE A 321 2.11 9.75 15.65
N ASN A 322 1.31 9.74 14.59
CA ASN A 322 -0.03 9.16 14.63
C ASN A 322 0.00 7.64 14.86
N THR A 323 1.03 6.95 14.35
CA THR A 323 1.20 5.50 14.53
C THR A 323 1.56 5.19 15.98
N ASP A 324 2.46 5.96 16.60
CA ASP A 324 2.80 5.81 18.00
C ASP A 324 1.57 6.04 18.90
N GLU A 325 0.84 7.15 18.69
CA GLU A 325 -0.38 7.46 19.43
C GLU A 325 -1.44 6.35 19.26
N TYR A 326 -1.62 5.85 18.02
CA TYR A 326 -2.56 4.77 17.73
C TYR A 326 -2.23 3.49 18.52
N VAL A 327 -0.94 3.10 18.55
CA VAL A 327 -0.48 1.87 19.23
C VAL A 327 -0.56 2.01 20.75
N MET A 328 -0.09 3.13 21.29
CA MET A 328 -0.03 3.37 22.74
C MET A 328 -1.43 3.44 23.39
N ASP A 329 -2.46 3.70 22.59
CA ASP A 329 -3.85 3.73 23.04
C ASP A 329 -4.43 2.35 23.39
N PHE A 330 -3.74 1.25 23.02
CA PHE A 330 -4.08 -0.12 23.41
C PHE A 330 -3.45 -0.51 24.76
N PRO A 331 -4.24 -0.91 25.77
CA PRO A 331 -3.72 -1.38 27.05
C PRO A 331 -2.75 -2.56 26.93
N GLU A 332 -3.00 -3.46 25.98
CA GLU A 332 -2.20 -4.65 25.71
C GLU A 332 -0.79 -4.33 25.17
N MET A 333 -0.58 -3.12 24.68
CA MET A 333 0.72 -2.66 24.16
C MET A 333 1.55 -1.91 25.21
N SER A 334 0.99 -1.61 26.39
CA SER A 334 1.71 -0.89 27.45
C SER A 334 2.87 -1.68 28.08
N SER A 335 2.98 -2.98 27.78
CA SER A 335 3.99 -3.90 28.29
C SER A 335 4.97 -4.44 27.22
N TRP A 336 4.94 -3.87 26.01
CA TRP A 336 5.62 -4.38 24.81
C TRP A 336 6.34 -3.25 24.05
#